data_AF-A0A963I954-F1
#
_entry.id   AF-A0A963I954-F1
#
_cell.length_a   1.000
_cell.length_b   1.000
_cell.length_c   1.000
_cell.angle_alpha   90.00
_cell.angle_beta   90.00
_cell.angle_gamma   90.00
#
_symmetry.space_group_name_H-M   'P 1'
#
loop_
_entity.id
_entity.type
_entity.pdbx_description
1 polymer ?
#
loop_
_entity_poly.entity_id
_entity_poly.type
_entity_poly.pdbx_seq_one_letter_code
_entity_poly.pdbx_strand_id
1 'polypeptide(L)' 'MNPKPIETACDSDLRLSGQAMQRAAQRARELAARTGTELIVSRNGVIERIRPLPGDVGHELREPSAPYGNAS' A
#
# COMPACT_ATOMS: atom_id res chain seq x y z
N MET A 1 21.82 -10.77 4.12
CA MET A 1 20.97 -11.32 3.05
C MET A 1 20.40 -10.14 2.26
N ASN A 2 20.49 -10.13 0.94
CA ASN A 2 19.96 -9.03 0.11
C ASN A 2 18.58 -9.47 -0.41
N PRO A 3 17.46 -9.02 0.18
CA PRO A 3 16.14 -9.46 -0.23
C PRO A 3 15.85 -8.90 -1.63
N LYS A 4 15.60 -9.79 -2.60
CA LYS A 4 15.21 -9.37 -3.94
C LYS A 4 13.80 -8.76 -3.90
N PRO A 5 13.49 -7.76 -4.75
CA PRO A 5 12.14 -7.23 -4.89
C PRO A 5 11.14 -8.34 -5.22
N ILE A 6 9.94 -8.29 -4.63
CA ILE A 6 8.90 -9.34 -4.79
C ILE A 6 8.43 -9.46 -6.25
N GLU A 7 8.55 -8.38 -7.02
CA GLU A 7 8.26 -8.28 -8.44
C GLU A 7 9.21 -9.15 -9.28
N THR A 8 10.37 -9.53 -8.74
CA THR A 8 11.34 -10.41 -9.39
C THR A 8 11.24 -11.86 -8.91
N ALA A 9 10.20 -12.20 -8.15
CA ALA A 9 9.96 -13.55 -7.69
C ALA A 9 9.82 -14.54 -8.87
N CYS A 10 10.33 -15.75 -8.67
CA CYS A 10 10.18 -16.84 -9.63
C CYS A 10 8.72 -17.31 -9.72
N ASP A 11 8.01 -17.24 -8.59
CA ASP A 11 6.58 -17.51 -8.48
C ASP A 11 5.77 -16.34 -9.07
N SER A 12 4.91 -16.67 -10.05
CA SER A 12 4.03 -15.71 -10.72
C SER A 12 3.03 -15.06 -9.77
N ASP A 13 2.51 -15.79 -8.78
CA ASP A 13 1.50 -15.27 -7.87
C ASP A 13 2.13 -14.26 -6.92
N LEU A 14 3.35 -14.53 -6.43
CA LEU A 14 4.11 -13.59 -5.63
C LEU A 14 4.45 -12.32 -6.41
N ARG A 15 4.88 -12.47 -7.67
CA ARG A 15 5.18 -11.33 -8.54
C ARG A 15 3.98 -10.42 -8.79
N LEU A 16 2.77 -10.99 -8.86
CA LEU A 16 1.53 -10.25 -9.11
C LEU A 16 0.83 -9.78 -7.82
N SER A 17 1.34 -10.18 -6.66
CA SER A 17 0.69 -9.93 -5.36
C SER A 17 0.59 -8.44 -5.04
N GLY A 18 1.60 -7.63 -5.39
CA GLY A 18 1.58 -6.18 -5.21
C GLY A 18 0.40 -5.51 -5.92
N GLN A 19 0.16 -5.85 -7.20
CA GLN A 19 -0.98 -5.32 -7.95
C GLN A 19 -2.32 -5.80 -7.38
N ALA A 20 -2.39 -7.05 -6.92
CA ALA A 20 -3.58 -7.58 -6.26
C ALA A 20 -3.90 -6.80 -4.97
N MET A 21 -2.90 -6.52 -4.15
CA MET A 21 -3.05 -5.73 -2.93
C MET A 21 -3.47 -4.28 -3.22
N GLN A 22 -2.94 -3.65 -4.26
CA GLN A 22 -3.36 -2.31 -4.68
C GLN A 22 -4.85 -2.27 -5.05
N ARG A 23 -5.32 -3.25 -5.83
CA ARG A 23 -6.74 -3.38 -6.17
C ARG A 23 -7.60 -3.61 -4.92
N ALA A 24 -7.15 -4.49 -4.02
CA ALA A 24 -7.86 -4.76 -2.78
C ALA A 24 -7.98 -3.51 -1.90
N ALA A 25 -6.89 -2.75 -1.75
CA ALA A 25 -6.87 -1.50 -0.99
C ALA A 25 -7.82 -0.45 -1.60
N GLN A 26 -7.87 -0.36 -2.92
CA GLN A 26 -8.79 0.55 -3.62
C GLN A 26 -10.25 0.18 -3.35
N ARG A 27 -10.61 -1.10 -3.48
CA ARG A 27 -11.97 -1.58 -3.17
C ARG A 27 -12.34 -1.39 -1.70
N ALA A 28 -11.40 -1.60 -0.78
CA ALA A 28 -11.63 -1.37 0.64
C ALA A 28 -11.97 0.10 0.93
N ARG A 29 -11.26 1.06 0.31
CA ARG A 29 -11.57 2.50 0.42
C ARG A 29 -12.94 2.84 -0.12
N GLU A 30 -13.29 2.34 -1.31
CA GLU A 30 -14.61 2.56 -1.92
C GLU A 30 -15.73 2.03 -1.04
N LEU A 31 -15.57 0.82 -0.49
CA LEU A 31 -16.54 0.22 0.41
C LEU A 31 -16.68 1.03 1.69
N ALA A 32 -15.56 1.36 2.34
CA ALA A 32 -15.52 2.11 3.58
C ALA A 32 -16.16 3.51 3.43
N ALA A 33 -15.93 4.20 2.31
CA ALA A 33 -16.58 5.48 2.02
C ALA A 33 -18.10 5.32 1.87
N ARG A 34 -18.55 4.25 1.20
CA ARG A 34 -19.98 3.98 1.00
C ARG A 34 -20.70 3.58 2.28
N THR A 35 -20.03 2.87 3.19
CA THR A 35 -20.65 2.37 4.43
C THR A 35 -20.36 3.26 5.63
N GLY A 36 -19.64 4.37 5.45
CA GLY A 36 -19.23 5.26 6.54
C GLY A 36 -18.30 4.58 7.54
N THR A 37 -17.53 3.58 7.10
CA THR A 37 -16.60 2.81 7.92
C THR A 37 -15.20 3.43 7.86
N GLU A 38 -14.46 3.37 8.96
CA GLU A 38 -13.08 3.86 9.01
C GLU A 38 -12.10 2.74 8.63
N LEU A 39 -11.01 3.13 7.95
CA LEU A 39 -9.89 2.24 7.69
C LEU A 39 -8.83 2.44 8.77
N ILE A 40 -8.28 1.32 9.25
CA ILE A 40 -7.16 1.30 10.19
C ILE A 40 -5.91 0.91 9.41
N VAL A 41 -4.90 1.78 9.40
CA VAL A 41 -3.64 1.54 8.68
C VAL A 41 -2.49 1.54 9.68
N SER A 42 -1.62 0.54 9.61
CA SER A 42 -0.37 0.51 10.36
C SER A 42 0.80 0.91 9.45
N ARG A 43 1.52 1.98 9.79
CA ARG A 43 2.74 2.41 9.09
C ARG A 43 3.86 2.56 10.09
N ASN A 44 4.94 1.82 9.90
CA ASN A 44 6.11 1.85 10.79
C ASN A 44 5.74 1.67 12.28
N GLY A 45 4.74 0.83 12.57
CA GLY A 45 4.25 0.58 13.93
C GLY A 45 3.26 1.62 14.48
N VAL A 46 2.95 2.69 13.73
CA VAL A 46 1.94 3.69 14.09
C VAL A 46 0.61 3.32 13.47
N ILE A 47 -0.45 3.35 14.29
CA ILE A 47 -1.82 3.12 13.84
C ILE A 47 -2.49 4.45 13.46
N GLU A 48 -2.89 4.56 12.22
CA GLU A 48 -3.64 5.68 11.64
C GLU A 48 -5.09 5.27 11.39
N ARG A 49 -6.02 6.19 11.67
CA ARG A 49 -7.44 6.05 11.35
C ARG A 49 -7.77 6.97 10.19
N ILE A 50 -8.25 6.39 9.10
CA ILE A 50 -8.62 7.11 7.90
C ILE A 50 -10.13 7.00 7.74
N ARG A 51 -10.81 8.14 7.63
CA ARG A 51 -12.22 8.19 7.24
C ARG A 51 -12.28 8.56 5.75
N PRO A 52 -12.42 7.58 4.85
CA PRO A 52 -12.47 7.86 3.42
C PRO A 52 -13.77 8.60 3.08
N LEU A 53 -13.63 9.74 2.41
CA LEU A 53 -14.77 10.49 1.88
C LEU A 53 -15.05 10.05 0.43
N PRO A 54 -16.32 10.06 -0.02
CA PRO A 54 -16.63 9.78 -1.43
C PRO A 54 -15.90 10.78 -2.34
N GLY A 55 -15.03 10.28 -3.21
CA GLY A 55 -14.20 11.12 -4.10
C GLY A 55 -12.81 11.47 -3.57
N ASP A 56 -12.47 11.08 -2.33
CA ASP A 56 -11.12 11.17 -1.82
C ASP A 56 -10.27 10.05 -2.42
N VAL A 57 -9.62 10.35 -3.55
CA VAL A 57 -8.67 9.48 -4.23
C VAL A 57 -7.38 9.42 -3.43
N GLY A 58 -7.43 8.69 -2.31
CA GLY A 58 -6.30 8.20 -1.53
C GLY A 58 -5.12 9.16 -1.43
N HIS A 59 -5.07 9.93 -0.34
CA HIS A 59 -3.87 10.64 0.09
C HIS A 59 -2.62 9.83 -0.23
N GLU A 60 -1.77 10.47 -1.02
CA GLU A 60 -0.67 9.93 -1.82
C GLU A 60 0.03 8.74 -1.13
N LEU A 61 0.15 7.64 -1.87
CA LEU A 61 1.27 6.72 -1.69
C LEU A 61 2.57 7.50 -1.92
N ARG A 62 3.00 8.27 -0.93
CA ARG A 62 4.35 8.82 -0.88
C ARG A 62 5.27 7.69 -0.47
N GLU A 63 5.78 6.97 -1.46
CA GLU A 63 7.01 6.21 -1.27
C GLU A 63 8.08 7.21 -0.80
N PRO A 64 8.71 7.04 0.36
CA PRO A 64 9.90 7.81 0.66
C PRO A 64 10.93 7.48 -0.40
N SER A 65 11.49 8.51 -1.05
CA SER A 65 12.65 8.37 -1.93
C SER A 65 13.78 7.75 -1.12
N ALA A 66 14.01 6.45 -1.28
CA ALA A 66 15.22 5.83 -0.78
C ALA A 66 16.37 6.27 -1.70
N PRO A 67 17.40 6.98 -1.20
CA PRO A 67 18.64 7.10 -1.95
C PRO A 67 19.30 5.72 -1.87
N TYR A 68 19.00 4.83 -2.82
CA TYR A 68 19.76 3.59 -2.94
C TYR A 68 21.18 3.94 -3.36
N GLY A 69 22.09 3.93 -2.38
CA GLY A 69 23.52 3.67 -2.56
C GLY A 69 24.39 4.86 -2.91
N ASN A 70 24.72 5.70 -1.93
CA ASN A 70 26.04 6.32 -1.86
C ASN A 70 26.71 5.86 -0.56
N ALA A 71 27.63 4.91 -0.68
CA ALA A 71 28.74 4.71 0.27
C ALA A 71 29.83 3.89 -0.45
N SER A 72 30.84 4.64 -0.88
CA SER A 72 32.28 4.34 -1.07
C SER A 72 32.74 2.94 -1.44
#